data_AF-A0A9P9X9D5-F1
#
_entry.id   AF-A0A9P9X9D5-F1
#
_cell.length_a   1.000
_cell.length_b   1.000
_cell.length_c   1.000
_cell.angle_alpha   90.00
_cell.angle_beta   90.00
_cell.angle_gamma   90.00
#
_symmetry.space_group_name_H-M   'P 1'
#
loop_
_entity.id
_entity.type
_entity.pdbx_description
1 polymer ?
#
loop_
_entity_poly.entity_id
_entity_poly.type
_entity_poly.pdbx_seq_one_letter_code
_entity_poly.pdbx_strand_id
1 'polypeptide(L)'
;MTWLALRSAAFARVPAATTCRSGARFYSGATTGAGRVSDPLRILFCGSDNFSCAALTALTAEGKRNPELIESLEVVVRPSKPSGRGMKNVREVPLKTLAQQLSLPIHVRDTFTKWQPPSDFNLIIAVSFGLFVPPRLLKMAKYGGLNVHPSLLPDFRGPAPLQHTLLQGRTHTGITLQTLDHKDFDHGDILAQTPLPGIPIPENCSTQQLLDIVTPPAAEMLVDGLHRGLHVPPHVNVGWKQSTGGFMEDSFGAPPHAPKITNHDRWIAWSKWTADEIATRQRVLGGVWSSAISQTTGTEKRVKLGRVDSVPLEDMPEHIKQFNRRLREYRKDRTIADDASPEDDKKVKSVNWIQGTQDGCWKVLQRAFFEHEDGRSILIPLVEGDKVLKVSTMIVEGSAERTAVSAIKSFAVVGDDYNNGFTGRRSEFTLVPF
;
A
#
# COMPACT_ATOMS: atom_id res chain seq x y z
N MET A 1 54.14 -23.63 -45.99
CA MET A 1 53.14 -24.65 -45.60
C MET A 1 53.24 -24.87 -44.10
N THR A 2 52.45 -24.16 -43.31
CA THR A 2 52.10 -24.56 -41.92
C THR A 2 51.01 -23.63 -41.43
N TRP A 3 49.76 -24.09 -41.57
CA TRP A 3 48.62 -23.56 -40.83
C TRP A 3 48.74 -24.09 -39.40
N LEU A 4 49.01 -23.21 -38.43
CA LEU A 4 48.91 -23.56 -37.01
C LEU A 4 47.50 -23.21 -36.52
N ALA A 5 46.74 -24.26 -36.19
CA ALA A 5 45.41 -24.17 -35.63
C ALA A 5 45.43 -23.50 -34.24
N LEU A 6 44.65 -22.43 -34.09
CA LEU A 6 44.27 -21.85 -32.80
C LEU A 6 43.29 -22.80 -32.11
N ARG A 7 43.68 -23.29 -30.93
CA ARG A 7 42.84 -24.10 -30.04
C ARG A 7 41.73 -23.24 -29.46
N SER A 8 40.47 -23.66 -29.64
CA SER A 8 39.32 -23.16 -28.91
C SER A 8 39.47 -23.42 -27.41
N ALA A 9 39.30 -22.37 -26.60
CA ALA A 9 39.17 -22.49 -25.16
C ALA A 9 37.85 -23.21 -24.83
N ALA A 10 37.96 -24.30 -24.07
CA ALA A 10 36.84 -25.06 -23.56
C ALA A 10 36.04 -24.24 -22.55
N PHE A 11 34.74 -24.06 -22.80
CA PHE A 11 33.79 -23.64 -21.78
C PHE A 11 33.71 -24.74 -20.71
N ALA A 12 34.13 -24.40 -19.49
CA ALA A 12 33.94 -25.23 -18.32
C ALA A 12 32.44 -25.43 -18.06
N ARG A 13 31.98 -26.67 -18.12
CA ARG A 13 30.65 -27.10 -17.67
C ARG A 13 30.59 -26.91 -16.16
N VAL A 14 29.79 -25.95 -15.70
CA VAL A 14 29.30 -25.89 -14.32
C VAL A 14 28.36 -27.09 -14.12
N PRO A 15 28.53 -27.91 -13.06
CA PRO A 15 27.63 -29.02 -12.81
C PRO A 15 26.26 -28.48 -12.42
N ALA A 16 25.22 -29.08 -13.01
CA ALA A 16 23.82 -28.80 -12.70
C ALA A 16 23.61 -28.92 -11.19
N ALA A 17 23.38 -27.78 -10.53
CA ALA A 17 22.91 -27.76 -9.16
C ALA A 17 21.52 -28.39 -9.15
N THR A 18 21.42 -29.54 -8.49
CA THR A 18 20.19 -30.23 -8.15
C THR A 18 19.24 -29.23 -7.50
N THR A 19 18.22 -28.80 -8.25
CA THR A 19 17.13 -28.00 -7.70
C THR A 19 16.29 -28.92 -6.83
N CYS A 20 16.63 -29.00 -5.54
CA CYS A 20 15.70 -29.44 -4.52
C CYS A 20 14.50 -28.49 -4.54
N ARG A 21 13.45 -28.85 -5.28
CA ARG A 21 12.11 -28.31 -5.08
C ARG A 21 11.69 -28.70 -3.67
N SER A 22 11.84 -27.79 -2.72
CA SER A 22 11.18 -27.89 -1.42
C SER A 22 9.68 -27.73 -1.64
N GLY A 23 8.99 -28.83 -1.92
CA GLY A 23 7.53 -28.91 -1.87
C GLY A 23 7.07 -28.86 -0.41
N ALA A 24 7.21 -27.71 0.24
CA ALA A 24 6.52 -27.46 1.50
C ALA A 24 5.06 -27.15 1.14
N ARG A 25 4.16 -28.12 1.35
CA ARG A 25 2.71 -27.85 1.34
C ARG A 25 2.43 -26.88 2.48
N PHE A 26 2.00 -25.66 2.17
CA PHE A 26 1.67 -24.63 3.16
C PHE A 26 0.34 -24.85 3.89
N TYR A 27 -0.37 -25.95 3.60
CA TYR A 27 -1.70 -26.21 4.11
C TYR A 27 -1.80 -27.65 4.62
N SER A 28 -2.18 -27.82 5.90
CA SER A 28 -2.45 -29.13 6.50
C SER A 28 -3.90 -29.53 6.23
N GLY A 29 -4.09 -30.70 5.61
CA GLY A 29 -5.41 -31.32 5.46
C GLY A 29 -5.28 -32.75 4.96
N ALA A 30 -5.85 -33.70 5.71
CA ALA A 30 -5.90 -35.11 5.34
C ALA A 30 -6.82 -35.31 4.14
N THR A 31 -6.37 -36.09 3.15
CA THR A 31 -7.15 -36.41 1.94
C THR A 31 -7.89 -37.73 2.16
N THR A 32 -9.22 -37.70 2.28
CA THR A 32 -10.05 -38.91 2.35
C THR A 32 -10.97 -39.01 1.13
N GLY A 33 -10.88 -40.13 0.39
CA GLY A 33 -11.96 -40.71 -0.41
C GLY A 33 -12.30 -40.08 -1.77
N ALA A 34 -12.28 -40.90 -2.82
CA ALA A 34 -12.57 -40.55 -4.22
C ALA A 34 -14.10 -40.39 -4.50
N GLY A 35 -14.71 -39.37 -3.90
CA GLY A 35 -16.03 -38.85 -4.29
C GLY A 35 -15.89 -37.43 -4.85
N ARG A 36 -16.82 -37.00 -5.73
CA ARG A 36 -16.87 -35.59 -6.15
C ARG A 36 -17.22 -34.74 -4.94
N VAL A 37 -16.40 -33.72 -4.69
CA VAL A 37 -16.53 -32.83 -3.52
C VAL A 37 -17.77 -31.92 -3.64
N SER A 38 -18.16 -31.58 -4.88
CA SER A 38 -19.36 -30.81 -5.19
C SER A 38 -19.84 -31.11 -6.63
N ASP A 39 -20.98 -30.56 -7.01
CA ASP A 39 -21.31 -30.38 -8.44
C ASP A 39 -20.19 -29.58 -9.13
N PRO A 40 -19.96 -29.78 -10.45
CA PRO A 40 -19.06 -28.95 -11.23
C PRO A 40 -19.40 -27.46 -11.07
N LEU A 41 -18.37 -26.63 -10.87
CA LEU A 41 -18.53 -25.22 -10.53
C LEU A 41 -18.72 -24.37 -11.78
N ARG A 42 -19.79 -23.58 -11.78
CA ARG A 42 -20.06 -22.51 -12.75
C ARG A 42 -19.87 -21.19 -12.03
N ILE A 43 -18.72 -20.59 -12.24
CA ILE A 43 -18.18 -19.54 -11.38
C ILE A 43 -18.44 -18.17 -12.00
N LEU A 44 -19.11 -17.30 -11.24
CA LEU A 44 -19.18 -15.87 -11.52
C LEU A 44 -18.04 -15.16 -10.79
N PHE A 45 -16.95 -14.85 -11.51
CA PHE A 45 -15.74 -14.25 -10.98
C PHE A 45 -15.78 -12.72 -11.06
N CYS A 46 -15.72 -12.04 -9.92
CA CYS A 46 -15.77 -10.59 -9.80
C CYS A 46 -14.39 -10.03 -9.41
N GLY A 47 -13.83 -9.10 -10.19
CA GLY A 47 -12.56 -8.46 -9.82
C GLY A 47 -12.20 -7.25 -10.66
N SER A 48 -10.98 -6.72 -10.47
CA SER A 48 -10.56 -5.50 -11.20
C SER A 48 -9.07 -5.33 -11.42
N ASP A 49 -8.19 -5.84 -10.56
CA ASP A 49 -6.76 -5.55 -10.54
C ASP A 49 -5.89 -6.80 -10.80
N ASN A 50 -4.57 -6.63 -10.75
CA ASN A 50 -3.61 -7.71 -10.97
C ASN A 50 -3.71 -8.83 -9.91
N PHE A 51 -4.15 -8.52 -8.69
CA PHE A 51 -4.41 -9.54 -7.65
C PHE A 51 -5.53 -10.48 -8.10
N SER A 52 -6.64 -9.90 -8.58
CA SER A 52 -7.74 -10.67 -9.14
C SER A 52 -7.40 -11.37 -10.46
N CYS A 53 -6.49 -10.80 -11.28
CA CYS A 53 -5.99 -11.45 -12.48
C CYS A 53 -5.30 -12.78 -12.16
N ALA A 54 -4.42 -12.82 -11.15
CA ALA A 54 -3.73 -14.04 -10.78
C ALA A 54 -4.70 -15.14 -10.33
N ALA A 55 -5.70 -14.78 -9.52
CA ALA A 55 -6.76 -15.70 -9.11
C ALA A 55 -7.54 -16.25 -10.32
N LEU A 56 -7.95 -15.38 -11.28
CA LEU A 56 -8.64 -15.81 -12.49
C LEU A 56 -7.78 -16.73 -13.37
N THR A 57 -6.48 -16.41 -13.52
CA THR A 57 -5.54 -17.26 -14.25
C THR A 57 -5.44 -18.64 -13.63
N ALA A 58 -5.32 -18.72 -12.31
CA ALA A 58 -5.26 -20.00 -11.58
C ALA A 58 -6.56 -20.82 -11.75
N LEU A 59 -7.72 -20.18 -11.61
CA LEU A 59 -9.02 -20.85 -11.82
C LEU A 59 -9.21 -21.33 -13.26
N THR A 60 -8.78 -20.55 -14.24
CA THR A 60 -8.91 -20.91 -15.67
C THR A 60 -7.98 -22.08 -16.02
N ALA A 61 -6.76 -22.07 -15.49
CA ALA A 61 -5.84 -23.20 -15.62
C ALA A 61 -6.43 -24.45 -14.94
N GLU A 62 -7.07 -24.29 -13.77
CA GLU A 62 -7.70 -25.39 -13.06
C GLU A 62 -8.90 -25.97 -13.82
N GLY A 63 -9.80 -25.15 -14.36
CA GLY A 63 -10.93 -25.66 -15.14
C GLY A 63 -10.52 -26.40 -16.41
N LYS A 64 -9.42 -25.98 -17.05
CA LYS A 64 -8.84 -26.74 -18.17
C LYS A 64 -8.26 -28.10 -17.74
N ARG A 65 -7.68 -28.16 -16.53
CA ARG A 65 -7.06 -29.37 -15.97
C ARG A 65 -8.09 -30.33 -15.38
N ASN A 66 -9.16 -29.80 -14.80
CA ASN A 66 -10.14 -30.51 -14.00
C ASN A 66 -11.56 -29.95 -14.27
N PRO A 67 -12.15 -30.27 -15.45
CA PRO A 67 -13.48 -29.79 -15.83
C PRO A 67 -14.60 -30.32 -14.93
N GLU A 68 -14.33 -31.39 -14.19
CA GLU A 68 -15.25 -31.95 -13.18
C GLU A 68 -15.33 -31.10 -11.91
N LEU A 69 -14.31 -30.28 -11.65
CA LEU A 69 -14.32 -29.31 -10.56
C LEU A 69 -14.82 -27.95 -11.04
N ILE A 70 -14.33 -27.43 -12.18
CA ILE A 70 -14.74 -26.13 -12.72
C ILE A 70 -15.25 -26.34 -14.15
N GLU A 71 -16.57 -26.22 -14.31
CA GLU A 71 -17.28 -26.37 -15.58
C GLU A 71 -17.20 -25.09 -16.43
N SER A 72 -17.44 -23.93 -15.82
CA SER A 72 -17.44 -22.65 -16.54
C SER A 72 -17.01 -21.46 -15.68
N LEU A 73 -16.52 -20.42 -16.36
CA LEU A 73 -16.08 -19.15 -15.77
C LEU A 73 -16.66 -17.98 -16.56
N GLU A 74 -17.32 -17.06 -15.85
CA GLU A 74 -17.74 -15.78 -16.38
C GLU A 74 -17.19 -14.65 -15.51
N VAL A 75 -16.83 -13.52 -16.12
CA VAL A 75 -16.12 -12.45 -15.42
C VAL A 75 -17.00 -11.21 -15.29
N VAL A 76 -17.11 -10.67 -14.08
CA VAL A 76 -17.71 -9.35 -13.82
C VAL A 76 -16.60 -8.34 -13.51
N VAL A 77 -16.57 -7.26 -14.28
CA VAL A 77 -15.63 -6.15 -14.10
C VAL A 77 -16.37 -4.84 -13.94
N ARG A 78 -15.73 -3.88 -13.28
CA ARG A 78 -16.23 -2.50 -13.25
C ARG A 78 -15.92 -1.78 -14.56
N PRO A 79 -16.71 -0.78 -14.98
CA PRO A 79 -16.35 0.05 -16.12
C PRO A 79 -15.07 0.83 -15.82
N SER A 80 -14.25 1.02 -16.86
CA SER A 80 -13.09 1.90 -16.80
C SER A 80 -13.52 3.31 -16.41
N LYS A 81 -12.80 3.93 -15.46
CA LYS A 81 -13.03 5.32 -15.09
C LYS A 81 -12.01 6.21 -15.80
N PRO A 82 -12.43 7.37 -16.35
CA PRO A 82 -11.47 8.33 -16.85
C PRO A 82 -10.60 8.87 -15.71
N SER A 83 -9.37 9.22 -16.03
CA SER A 83 -8.33 9.59 -15.08
C SER A 83 -7.35 10.60 -15.69
N GLY A 84 -6.51 11.21 -14.86
CA GLY A 84 -5.53 12.22 -15.29
C GLY A 84 -6.10 13.62 -15.44
N ARG A 85 -5.23 14.59 -15.75
CA ARG A 85 -5.63 16.00 -15.97
C ARG A 85 -6.56 16.07 -17.19
N GLY A 86 -7.74 16.67 -17.02
CA GLY A 86 -8.76 16.76 -18.07
C GLY A 86 -9.47 15.43 -18.37
N MET A 87 -9.33 14.40 -17.53
CA MET A 87 -10.05 13.12 -17.65
C MET A 87 -9.82 12.38 -18.99
N LYS A 88 -8.73 12.72 -19.70
CA LYS A 88 -8.43 12.19 -21.05
C LYS A 88 -7.88 10.76 -21.05
N ASN A 89 -7.38 10.27 -19.92
CA ASN A 89 -6.79 8.93 -19.85
C ASN A 89 -7.81 7.94 -19.31
N VAL A 90 -8.32 7.04 -20.14
CA VAL A 90 -9.13 5.92 -19.66
C VAL A 90 -8.17 4.83 -19.19
N ARG A 91 -8.15 4.56 -17.88
CA ARG A 91 -7.36 3.45 -17.34
C ARG A 91 -8.09 2.16 -17.68
N GLU A 92 -7.46 1.31 -18.47
CA GLU A 92 -7.96 -0.04 -18.74
C GLU A 92 -7.99 -0.85 -17.44
N VAL A 93 -9.00 -1.71 -17.28
CA VAL A 93 -9.16 -2.59 -16.12
C VAL A 93 -8.41 -3.88 -16.42
N PRO A 94 -7.29 -4.20 -15.72
CA PRO A 94 -6.45 -5.36 -16.03
C PRO A 94 -7.21 -6.67 -16.18
N LEU A 95 -8.20 -6.92 -15.30
CA LEU A 95 -8.99 -8.15 -15.35
C LEU A 95 -9.83 -8.25 -16.63
N LYS A 96 -10.33 -7.12 -17.15
CA LYS A 96 -11.10 -7.10 -18.39
C LYS A 96 -10.22 -7.53 -19.57
N THR A 97 -9.01 -6.98 -19.66
CA THR A 97 -8.03 -7.34 -20.71
C THR A 97 -7.68 -8.82 -20.63
N LEU A 98 -7.41 -9.33 -19.44
CA LEU A 98 -7.10 -10.75 -19.24
C LEU A 98 -8.28 -11.64 -19.62
N ALA A 99 -9.50 -11.32 -19.20
CA ALA A 99 -10.69 -12.09 -19.54
C ALA A 99 -10.93 -12.15 -21.06
N GLN A 100 -10.65 -11.05 -21.78
CA GLN A 100 -10.71 -11.04 -23.25
C GLN A 100 -9.67 -11.97 -23.87
N GLN A 101 -8.43 -11.95 -23.37
CA GLN A 101 -7.35 -12.84 -23.82
C GLN A 101 -7.68 -14.31 -23.58
N LEU A 102 -8.34 -14.62 -22.46
CA LEU A 102 -8.81 -15.96 -22.12
C LEU A 102 -10.12 -16.34 -22.82
N SER A 103 -10.72 -15.43 -23.60
CA SER A 103 -12.01 -15.62 -24.29
C SER A 103 -13.16 -15.99 -23.34
N LEU A 104 -13.17 -15.43 -22.13
CA LEU A 104 -14.24 -15.63 -21.15
C LEU A 104 -15.38 -14.61 -21.37
N PRO A 105 -16.64 -14.97 -21.08
CA PRO A 105 -17.75 -14.01 -21.07
C PRO A 105 -17.50 -12.88 -20.06
N ILE A 106 -17.81 -11.63 -20.43
CA ILE A 106 -17.54 -10.44 -19.62
C ILE A 106 -18.82 -9.62 -19.39
N HIS A 107 -19.09 -9.34 -18.12
CA HIS A 107 -20.17 -8.46 -17.66
C HIS A 107 -19.56 -7.16 -17.09
N VAL A 108 -19.75 -6.04 -17.77
CA VAL A 108 -19.28 -4.74 -17.27
C VAL A 108 -20.37 -4.08 -16.41
N ARG A 109 -20.11 -3.88 -15.12
CA ARG A 109 -21.10 -3.36 -14.15
C ARG A 109 -20.50 -2.36 -13.16
N ASP A 110 -21.13 -1.20 -13.05
CA ASP A 110 -20.86 -0.22 -11.98
C ASP A 110 -21.71 -0.46 -10.73
N THR A 111 -22.85 -1.14 -10.89
CA THR A 111 -23.77 -1.58 -9.83
C THR A 111 -24.45 -2.90 -10.21
N PHE A 112 -24.90 -3.64 -9.18
CA PHE A 112 -25.76 -4.83 -9.34
C PHE A 112 -27.26 -4.50 -9.31
N THR A 113 -27.62 -3.23 -9.12
CA THR A 113 -29.02 -2.77 -9.13
C THR A 113 -29.66 -3.08 -10.47
N LYS A 114 -30.83 -3.74 -10.46
CA LYS A 114 -31.61 -4.17 -11.65
C LYS A 114 -30.88 -5.12 -12.61
N TRP A 115 -29.69 -5.62 -12.27
CA TRP A 115 -28.99 -6.57 -13.12
C TRP A 115 -29.58 -7.98 -12.97
N GLN A 116 -29.92 -8.60 -14.10
CA GLN A 116 -30.24 -10.03 -14.15
C GLN A 116 -28.96 -10.76 -14.56
N PRO A 117 -28.30 -11.48 -13.63
CA PRO A 117 -27.12 -12.27 -13.95
C PRO A 117 -27.50 -13.48 -14.82
N PRO A 118 -26.51 -14.19 -15.40
CA PRO A 118 -26.71 -15.54 -15.91
C PRO A 118 -27.44 -16.42 -14.88
N SER A 119 -28.27 -17.37 -15.33
CA SER A 119 -29.14 -18.14 -14.43
C SER A 119 -28.49 -19.39 -13.84
N ASP A 120 -27.34 -19.81 -14.35
CA ASP A 120 -26.77 -21.14 -14.11
C ASP A 120 -25.57 -21.14 -13.14
N PHE A 121 -24.97 -20.00 -12.79
CA PHE A 121 -23.85 -19.96 -11.85
C PHE A 121 -24.23 -20.54 -10.48
N ASN A 122 -23.30 -21.28 -9.87
CA ASN A 122 -23.51 -21.92 -8.56
C ASN A 122 -22.50 -21.46 -7.49
N LEU A 123 -21.50 -20.66 -7.86
CA LEU A 123 -20.53 -20.05 -6.95
C LEU A 123 -20.14 -18.65 -7.44
N ILE A 124 -20.07 -17.69 -6.52
CA ILE A 124 -19.49 -16.36 -6.77
C ILE A 124 -18.10 -16.30 -6.15
N ILE A 125 -17.10 -15.80 -6.88
CA ILE A 125 -15.78 -15.52 -6.32
C ILE A 125 -15.49 -14.04 -6.52
N ALA A 126 -15.34 -13.28 -5.45
CA ALA A 126 -14.96 -11.87 -5.52
C ALA A 126 -13.52 -11.69 -5.02
N VAL A 127 -12.66 -11.07 -5.81
CA VAL A 127 -11.27 -10.77 -5.45
C VAL A 127 -10.99 -9.34 -5.89
N SER A 128 -10.66 -8.43 -4.97
CA SER A 128 -10.38 -7.01 -5.28
C SER A 128 -11.42 -6.34 -6.20
N PHE A 129 -12.72 -6.59 -5.97
CA PHE A 129 -13.77 -6.10 -6.87
C PHE A 129 -14.27 -4.69 -6.53
N GLY A 130 -14.38 -4.37 -5.23
CA GLY A 130 -14.78 -3.05 -4.75
C GLY A 130 -16.26 -2.67 -5.00
N LEU A 131 -17.12 -3.65 -5.30
CA LEU A 131 -18.58 -3.55 -5.20
C LEU A 131 -19.08 -4.66 -4.27
N PHE A 132 -20.11 -4.34 -3.49
CA PHE A 132 -20.71 -5.27 -2.57
C PHE A 132 -21.59 -6.26 -3.33
N VAL A 133 -21.42 -7.56 -3.11
CA VAL A 133 -22.25 -8.60 -3.75
C VAL A 133 -23.55 -8.73 -2.94
N PRO A 134 -24.71 -8.34 -3.49
CA PRO A 134 -25.94 -8.28 -2.72
C PRO A 134 -26.45 -9.69 -2.36
N PRO A 135 -27.22 -9.84 -1.26
CA PRO A 135 -27.77 -11.12 -0.82
C PRO A 135 -28.58 -11.85 -1.90
N ARG A 136 -29.24 -11.12 -2.80
CA ARG A 136 -29.96 -11.70 -3.94
C ARG A 136 -29.05 -12.59 -4.79
N LEU A 137 -27.84 -12.13 -5.12
CA LEU A 137 -26.90 -12.89 -5.94
C LEU A 137 -26.31 -14.06 -5.17
N LEU A 138 -25.96 -13.85 -3.88
CA LEU A 138 -25.47 -14.94 -3.02
C LEU A 138 -26.49 -16.07 -2.88
N LYS A 139 -27.79 -15.77 -2.82
CA LYS A 139 -28.87 -16.78 -2.77
C LYS A 139 -29.11 -17.52 -4.09
N MET A 140 -28.72 -16.92 -5.22
CA MET A 140 -28.80 -17.59 -6.52
C MET A 140 -27.70 -18.64 -6.68
N ALA A 141 -26.52 -18.39 -6.11
CA ALA A 141 -25.42 -19.36 -6.07
C ALA A 141 -25.68 -20.44 -5.02
N LYS A 142 -25.78 -21.70 -5.44
CA LYS A 142 -25.92 -22.88 -4.54
C LYS A 142 -24.90 -22.88 -3.39
N TYR A 143 -23.65 -22.48 -3.67
CA TYR A 143 -22.54 -22.46 -2.72
C TYR A 143 -22.23 -21.05 -2.18
N GLY A 144 -23.10 -20.07 -2.44
CA GLY A 144 -22.89 -18.69 -2.01
C GLY A 144 -21.70 -18.03 -2.72
N GLY A 145 -20.77 -17.46 -1.96
CA GLY A 145 -19.56 -16.90 -2.54
C GLY A 145 -18.36 -16.86 -1.63
N LEU A 146 -17.19 -16.69 -2.25
CA LEU A 146 -15.88 -16.66 -1.61
C LEU A 146 -15.17 -15.34 -1.89
N ASN A 147 -14.30 -14.94 -0.97
CA ASN A 147 -13.34 -13.85 -1.14
C ASN A 147 -11.95 -14.30 -0.69
N VAL A 148 -10.94 -13.85 -1.42
CA VAL A 148 -9.53 -13.98 -1.02
C VAL A 148 -9.06 -12.59 -0.61
N HIS A 149 -8.75 -12.44 0.68
CA HIS A 149 -8.36 -11.17 1.28
C HIS A 149 -6.87 -11.19 1.64
N PRO A 150 -6.05 -10.21 1.21
CA PRO A 150 -4.60 -10.24 1.43
C PRO A 150 -4.21 -9.66 2.81
N SER A 151 -4.90 -10.12 3.85
CA SER A 151 -4.48 -10.00 5.24
C SER A 151 -4.87 -11.26 6.00
N LEU A 152 -4.32 -11.43 7.19
CA LEU A 152 -4.90 -12.31 8.19
C LEU A 152 -6.13 -11.56 8.74
N LEU A 153 -7.35 -12.01 8.46
CA LEU A 153 -8.59 -11.46 9.05
C LEU A 153 -8.86 -12.01 10.46
N PRO A 154 -9.36 -11.19 11.42
CA PRO A 154 -9.96 -9.87 11.23
C PRO A 154 -9.02 -8.66 11.13
N ASP A 155 -7.69 -8.82 11.19
CA ASP A 155 -6.82 -7.65 10.96
C ASP A 155 -6.97 -7.13 9.51
N PHE A 156 -6.96 -5.82 9.38
CA PHE A 156 -6.95 -5.09 8.12
C PHE A 156 -8.14 -5.39 7.20
N ARG A 157 -9.34 -5.54 7.78
CA ARG A 157 -10.60 -5.51 7.00
C ARG A 157 -10.71 -4.23 6.18
N GLY A 158 -11.28 -4.33 4.99
CA GLY A 158 -11.54 -3.18 4.13
C GLY A 158 -10.63 -3.09 2.91
N PRO A 159 -10.71 -1.98 2.15
CA PRO A 159 -10.26 -1.95 0.76
C PRO A 159 -8.76 -1.70 0.55
N ALA A 160 -7.96 -1.46 1.58
CA ALA A 160 -6.52 -1.17 1.43
C ALA A 160 -5.59 -1.93 2.41
N PRO A 161 -5.75 -3.25 2.58
CA PRO A 161 -5.03 -4.02 3.59
C PRO A 161 -3.52 -3.92 3.45
N LEU A 162 -2.99 -4.08 2.24
CA LEU A 162 -1.54 -4.06 1.99
C LEU A 162 -0.88 -2.73 2.40
N GLN A 163 -1.53 -1.61 2.09
CA GLN A 163 -1.02 -0.29 2.45
C GLN A 163 -1.01 -0.13 3.96
N HIS A 164 -2.10 -0.47 4.65
CA HIS A 164 -2.19 -0.32 6.11
C HIS A 164 -1.25 -1.28 6.84
N THR A 165 -1.05 -2.50 6.36
CA THR A 165 -0.05 -3.44 6.86
C THR A 165 1.35 -2.81 6.87
N LEU A 166 1.75 -2.17 5.76
CA LEU A 166 3.05 -1.51 5.64
C LEU A 166 3.14 -0.22 6.48
N LEU A 167 2.07 0.58 6.52
CA LEU A 167 2.03 1.82 7.30
C LEU A 167 2.06 1.59 8.81
N GLN A 168 1.57 0.44 9.29
CA GLN A 168 1.66 0.02 10.68
C GLN A 168 3.00 -0.66 11.02
N GLY A 169 3.93 -0.76 10.07
CA GLY A 169 5.23 -1.39 10.30
C GLY A 169 5.14 -2.88 10.65
N ARG A 170 4.10 -3.58 10.17
CA ARG A 170 3.99 -5.03 10.39
C ARG A 170 5.17 -5.74 9.72
N THR A 171 5.72 -6.76 10.39
CA THR A 171 6.81 -7.59 9.86
C THR A 171 6.31 -8.83 9.12
N HIS A 172 5.03 -9.18 9.31
CA HIS A 172 4.36 -10.29 8.64
C HIS A 172 2.96 -9.85 8.18
N THR A 173 2.49 -10.46 7.10
CA THR A 173 1.10 -10.40 6.63
C THR A 173 0.57 -11.83 6.45
N GLY A 174 -0.60 -11.98 5.87
CA GLY A 174 -1.05 -13.27 5.37
C GLY A 174 -2.19 -13.11 4.41
N ILE A 175 -2.81 -14.22 4.06
CA ILE A 175 -3.97 -14.28 3.19
C ILE A 175 -5.06 -15.03 3.91
N THR A 176 -6.30 -14.62 3.66
CA THR A 176 -7.50 -15.28 4.16
C THR A 176 -8.40 -15.65 2.99
N LEU A 177 -8.78 -16.92 2.90
CA LEU A 177 -9.95 -17.36 2.16
C LEU A 177 -11.15 -17.35 3.11
N GLN A 178 -12.18 -16.59 2.75
CA GLN A 178 -13.42 -16.47 3.53
C GLN A 178 -14.64 -16.63 2.64
N THR A 179 -15.80 -16.84 3.25
CA THR A 179 -17.08 -16.64 2.56
C THR A 179 -17.35 -15.15 2.30
N LEU A 180 -18.28 -14.84 1.41
CA LEU A 180 -18.84 -13.49 1.28
C LEU A 180 -19.97 -13.31 2.29
N ASP A 181 -19.88 -12.25 3.09
CA ASP A 181 -20.97 -11.87 3.99
C ASP A 181 -22.06 -11.08 3.26
N HIS A 182 -23.28 -11.21 3.78
CA HIS A 182 -24.51 -10.66 3.23
C HIS A 182 -24.77 -9.20 3.64
N LYS A 183 -24.03 -8.64 4.59
CA LYS A 183 -24.17 -7.26 5.09
C LYS A 183 -22.89 -6.44 4.95
N ASP A 184 -21.75 -7.03 5.27
CA ASP A 184 -20.49 -6.31 5.45
C ASP A 184 -19.37 -6.86 4.57
N PHE A 185 -18.37 -6.02 4.27
CA PHE A 185 -17.15 -6.48 3.63
C PHE A 185 -16.25 -7.18 4.65
N ASP A 186 -15.60 -8.26 4.22
CA ASP A 186 -14.56 -8.96 4.96
C ASP A 186 -14.96 -9.51 6.35
N HIS A 187 -16.26 -9.81 6.49
CA HIS A 187 -16.89 -10.38 7.70
C HIS A 187 -17.38 -11.82 7.49
N GLY A 188 -16.99 -12.48 6.40
CA GLY A 188 -17.37 -13.87 6.16
C GLY A 188 -16.67 -14.84 7.09
N ASP A 189 -17.13 -16.10 7.06
CA ASP A 189 -16.49 -17.18 7.78
C ASP A 189 -15.10 -17.43 7.21
N ILE A 190 -14.10 -17.47 8.08
CA ILE A 190 -12.71 -17.74 7.71
C ILE A 190 -12.61 -19.24 7.42
N LEU A 191 -12.32 -19.60 6.18
CA LEU A 191 -12.26 -20.99 5.72
C LEU A 191 -10.84 -21.53 5.72
N ALA A 192 -9.88 -20.69 5.35
CA ALA A 192 -8.46 -20.99 5.38
C ALA A 192 -7.65 -19.70 5.52
N GLN A 193 -6.49 -19.80 6.16
CA GLN A 193 -5.54 -18.69 6.31
C GLN A 193 -4.11 -19.18 6.14
N THR A 194 -3.22 -18.25 5.81
CA THR A 194 -1.78 -18.49 5.96
C THR A 194 -1.49 -18.85 7.43
N PRO A 195 -0.75 -19.94 7.70
CA PRO A 195 -0.32 -20.28 9.06
C PRO A 195 0.52 -19.18 9.70
N LEU A 196 0.44 -19.05 11.03
CA LEU A 196 1.30 -18.12 11.78
C LEU A 196 2.78 -18.52 11.68
N PRO A 197 3.72 -17.55 11.68
CA PRO A 197 3.52 -16.11 11.87
C PRO A 197 2.99 -15.35 10.64
N GLY A 198 2.75 -16.02 9.52
CA GLY A 198 2.32 -15.43 8.26
C GLY A 198 3.43 -15.36 7.21
N ILE A 199 3.23 -14.57 6.17
CA ILE A 199 4.22 -14.28 5.12
C ILE A 199 5.11 -13.14 5.60
N PRO A 200 6.44 -13.31 5.66
CA PRO A 200 7.36 -12.26 6.08
C PRO A 200 7.35 -11.09 5.08
N ILE A 201 7.41 -9.87 5.62
CA ILE A 201 7.47 -8.63 4.86
C ILE A 201 8.93 -8.17 4.82
N PRO A 202 9.55 -8.02 3.64
CA PRO A 202 10.90 -7.49 3.53
C PRO A 202 11.02 -6.09 4.13
N GLU A 203 12.20 -5.76 4.65
CA GLU A 203 12.49 -4.38 5.05
C GLU A 203 12.30 -3.43 3.88
N ASN A 204 11.78 -2.24 4.18
CA ASN A 204 11.52 -1.21 3.18
C ASN A 204 10.67 -1.71 1.99
N CYS A 205 9.75 -2.66 2.23
CA CYS A 205 8.85 -3.15 1.20
C CYS A 205 7.91 -2.03 0.71
N SER A 206 7.69 -1.96 -0.60
CA SER A 206 6.65 -1.15 -1.24
C SER A 206 5.35 -1.93 -1.37
N THR A 207 4.23 -1.23 -1.58
CA THR A 207 2.92 -1.87 -1.79
C THR A 207 2.95 -2.83 -2.98
N GLN A 208 3.66 -2.48 -4.06
CA GLN A 208 3.78 -3.34 -5.24
C GLN A 208 4.57 -4.62 -4.93
N GLN A 209 5.71 -4.50 -4.23
CA GLN A 209 6.49 -5.67 -3.83
C GLN A 209 5.69 -6.58 -2.89
N LEU A 210 4.95 -6.01 -1.93
CA LEU A 210 4.11 -6.80 -1.04
C LEU A 210 2.99 -7.50 -1.82
N LEU A 211 2.38 -6.80 -2.78
CA LEU A 211 1.41 -7.39 -3.69
C LEU A 211 2.00 -8.58 -4.46
N ASP A 212 3.19 -8.43 -5.04
CA ASP A 212 3.87 -9.49 -5.78
C ASP A 212 4.17 -10.72 -4.89
N ILE A 213 4.49 -10.49 -3.61
CA ILE A 213 4.73 -11.55 -2.62
C ILE A 213 3.45 -12.32 -2.27
N VAL A 214 2.34 -11.63 -2.03
CA VAL A 214 1.10 -12.29 -1.57
C VAL A 214 0.26 -12.85 -2.72
N THR A 215 0.44 -12.36 -3.95
CA THR A 215 -0.43 -12.71 -5.08
C THR A 215 -0.38 -14.21 -5.44
N PRO A 216 0.80 -14.84 -5.64
CA PRO A 216 0.86 -16.26 -5.95
C PRO A 216 0.23 -17.18 -4.87
N PRO A 217 0.61 -17.08 -3.58
CA PRO A 217 0.02 -17.94 -2.55
C PRO A 217 -1.49 -17.69 -2.35
N ALA A 218 -1.99 -16.49 -2.68
CA ALA A 218 -3.42 -16.20 -2.61
C ALA A 218 -4.22 -16.93 -3.69
N ALA A 219 -3.71 -16.94 -4.92
CA ALA A 219 -4.30 -17.71 -6.00
C ALA A 219 -4.25 -19.23 -5.73
N GLU A 220 -3.14 -19.72 -5.16
CA GLU A 220 -3.01 -21.11 -4.75
C GLU A 220 -4.00 -21.49 -3.62
N MET A 221 -4.13 -20.64 -2.60
CA MET A 221 -5.08 -20.86 -1.50
C MET A 221 -6.53 -20.98 -2.00
N LEU A 222 -6.91 -20.18 -3.00
CA LEU A 222 -8.23 -20.27 -3.61
C LEU A 222 -8.46 -21.63 -4.27
N VAL A 223 -7.52 -22.08 -5.10
CA VAL A 223 -7.64 -23.36 -5.82
C VAL A 223 -7.59 -24.55 -4.84
N ASP A 224 -6.70 -24.51 -3.83
CA ASP A 224 -6.66 -25.50 -2.74
C ASP A 224 -7.99 -25.56 -1.99
N GLY A 225 -8.58 -24.40 -1.69
CA GLY A 225 -9.88 -24.31 -1.05
C GLY A 225 -11.00 -24.98 -1.84
N LEU A 226 -11.02 -24.81 -3.17
CA LEU A 226 -11.97 -25.51 -4.03
C LEU A 226 -11.74 -27.02 -4.07
N HIS A 227 -10.49 -27.48 -4.14
CA HIS A 227 -10.17 -28.91 -4.08
C HIS A 227 -10.61 -29.56 -2.77
N ARG A 228 -10.50 -28.84 -1.66
CA ARG A 228 -10.88 -29.29 -0.32
C ARG A 228 -12.37 -29.15 -0.04
N GLY A 229 -13.14 -28.54 -0.95
CA GLY A 229 -14.57 -28.35 -0.78
C GLY A 229 -14.95 -27.26 0.20
N LEU A 230 -14.05 -26.30 0.47
CA LEU A 230 -14.32 -25.23 1.44
C LEU A 230 -15.46 -24.30 1.01
N HIS A 231 -15.82 -24.30 -0.28
CA HIS A 231 -17.01 -23.61 -0.78
C HIS A 231 -18.32 -24.29 -0.37
N VAL A 232 -18.32 -25.57 0.00
CA VAL A 232 -19.53 -26.35 0.26
C VAL A 232 -20.03 -26.13 1.69
N PRO A 233 -21.28 -25.65 1.89
CA PRO A 233 -21.88 -25.56 3.22
C PRO A 233 -22.13 -26.94 3.87
N PRO A 234 -22.19 -27.05 5.21
CA PRO A 234 -22.00 -25.99 6.18
C PRO A 234 -20.53 -25.58 6.30
N HIS A 235 -20.28 -24.28 6.37
CA HIS A 235 -18.93 -23.73 6.52
C HIS A 235 -18.47 -23.85 7.97
N VAL A 236 -17.22 -24.26 8.16
CA VAL A 236 -16.55 -24.28 9.48
C VAL A 236 -15.61 -23.09 9.54
N ASN A 237 -15.94 -22.12 10.37
CA ASN A 237 -15.08 -20.98 10.62
C ASN A 237 -13.86 -21.44 11.44
N VAL A 238 -12.66 -21.41 10.85
CA VAL A 238 -11.43 -21.87 11.50
C VAL A 238 -10.87 -20.87 12.52
N GLY A 239 -11.52 -19.71 12.67
CA GLY A 239 -11.21 -18.70 13.68
C GLY A 239 -9.93 -17.91 13.40
N TRP A 240 -9.73 -16.86 14.22
CA TRP A 240 -8.50 -16.10 14.31
C TRP A 240 -7.57 -16.79 15.29
N LYS A 241 -6.49 -17.41 14.79
CA LYS A 241 -5.47 -18.18 15.52
C LYS A 241 -5.84 -19.65 15.77
N GLN A 242 -5.09 -20.56 15.15
CA GLN A 242 -4.81 -21.84 15.81
C GLN A 242 -4.07 -21.52 17.11
N SER A 243 -4.68 -21.87 18.23
CA SER A 243 -4.09 -21.89 19.56
C SER A 243 -2.87 -22.81 19.58
N THR A 244 -1.74 -22.33 19.06
CA THR A 244 -0.43 -22.84 19.43
C THR A 244 -0.02 -22.04 20.65
N GLY A 245 -0.05 -22.72 21.80
CA GLY A 245 0.19 -22.12 23.11
C GLY A 245 1.45 -21.27 23.14
N GLY A 246 1.30 -20.08 23.75
CA GLY A 246 2.39 -19.18 24.06
C GLY A 246 2.52 -18.03 23.07
N PHE A 247 2.34 -16.82 23.62
CA PHE A 247 2.63 -15.50 23.05
C PHE A 247 1.47 -14.76 22.37
N MET A 248 1.08 -13.67 23.05
CA MET A 248 0.33 -12.49 22.59
C MET A 248 -1.20 -12.62 22.59
N GLU A 249 -1.80 -12.66 23.79
CA GLU A 249 -3.24 -12.52 23.96
C GLU A 249 -3.70 -11.15 24.52
N ASP A 250 -2.81 -10.29 25.04
CA ASP A 250 -3.26 -9.09 25.79
C ASP A 250 -2.72 -7.71 25.34
N SER A 251 -2.08 -7.57 24.17
CA SER A 251 -1.43 -6.29 23.78
C SER A 251 -1.91 -5.64 22.48
N PHE A 252 -2.77 -6.30 21.72
CA PHE A 252 -3.34 -5.75 20.50
C PHE A 252 -4.81 -5.45 20.78
N GLY A 253 -5.19 -4.18 20.85
CA GLY A 253 -6.60 -3.76 20.98
C GLY A 253 -7.47 -4.26 19.80
N ALA A 254 -8.61 -3.60 19.55
CA ALA A 254 -9.48 -3.98 18.43
C ALA A 254 -8.68 -4.13 17.11
N PRO A 255 -8.94 -5.19 16.31
CA PRO A 255 -8.18 -5.48 15.11
C PRO A 255 -8.21 -4.26 14.18
N PRO A 256 -7.05 -3.82 13.65
CA PRO A 256 -6.98 -2.59 12.89
C PRO A 256 -7.80 -2.70 11.61
N HIS A 257 -8.59 -1.67 11.29
CA HIS A 257 -9.28 -1.58 10.01
C HIS A 257 -8.37 -0.95 8.93
N ALA A 258 -8.58 -1.31 7.67
CA ALA A 258 -7.82 -0.84 6.51
C ALA A 258 -8.71 -0.01 5.56
N PRO A 259 -9.12 1.22 5.95
CA PRO A 259 -9.96 2.07 5.12
C PRO A 259 -9.28 2.46 3.81
N LYS A 260 -10.07 2.90 2.85
CA LYS A 260 -9.58 3.32 1.53
C LYS A 260 -8.58 4.46 1.66
N ILE A 261 -7.41 4.31 1.04
CA ILE A 261 -6.42 5.38 0.93
C ILE A 261 -6.97 6.55 0.11
N THR A 262 -6.83 7.75 0.65
CA THR A 262 -7.22 9.04 0.08
C THR A 262 -6.00 9.91 -0.19
N ASN A 263 -6.19 11.05 -0.83
CA ASN A 263 -5.11 12.03 -1.00
C ASN A 263 -4.68 12.67 0.34
N HIS A 264 -5.55 12.67 1.35
CA HIS A 264 -5.25 13.21 2.67
C HIS A 264 -4.22 12.36 3.41
N ASP A 265 -4.21 11.03 3.21
CA ASP A 265 -3.24 10.11 3.83
C ASP A 265 -1.79 10.36 3.39
N ARG A 266 -1.59 11.12 2.30
CA ARG A 266 -0.29 11.52 1.75
C ARG A 266 0.15 12.91 2.19
N TRP A 267 -0.68 13.62 2.93
CA TRP A 267 -0.35 14.94 3.43
C TRP A 267 0.55 14.82 4.67
N ILE A 268 1.73 15.43 4.59
CA ILE A 268 2.74 15.35 5.65
C ILE A 268 2.22 16.00 6.93
N ALA A 269 2.14 15.20 7.99
CA ALA A 269 1.91 15.68 9.34
C ALA A 269 3.24 16.06 10.01
N TRP A 270 3.77 17.24 9.70
CA TRP A 270 5.10 17.72 10.14
C TRP A 270 5.32 17.76 11.66
N SER A 271 4.24 17.75 12.45
CA SER A 271 4.28 17.72 13.91
C SER A 271 4.19 16.32 14.51
N LYS A 272 3.80 15.32 13.72
CA LYS A 272 3.53 13.95 14.20
C LYS A 272 4.44 12.91 13.58
N TRP A 273 4.79 13.05 12.30
CA TRP A 273 5.54 12.04 11.58
C TRP A 273 7.05 12.23 11.71
N THR A 274 7.74 11.13 12.00
CA THR A 274 9.19 10.97 11.90
C THR A 274 9.66 10.93 10.45
N ALA A 275 10.98 10.98 10.24
CA ALA A 275 11.54 10.85 8.89
C ALA A 275 11.23 9.49 8.26
N ASP A 276 11.31 8.41 9.05
CA ASP A 276 10.98 7.04 8.61
C ASP A 276 9.50 6.91 8.22
N GLU A 277 8.59 7.54 8.96
CA GLU A 277 7.17 7.51 8.66
C GLU A 277 6.82 8.25 7.37
N ILE A 278 7.50 9.37 7.09
CA ILE A 278 7.33 10.11 5.83
C ILE A 278 7.89 9.28 4.66
N ALA A 279 9.09 8.72 4.82
CA ALA A 279 9.72 7.88 3.79
C ALA A 279 8.88 6.62 3.51
N THR A 280 8.38 5.96 4.56
CA THR A 280 7.48 4.79 4.45
C THR A 280 6.19 5.16 3.73
N ARG A 281 5.55 6.28 4.09
CA ARG A 281 4.34 6.74 3.39
C ARG A 281 4.59 7.06 1.93
N GLN A 282 5.72 7.68 1.59
CA GLN A 282 6.06 7.92 0.20
C GLN A 282 6.23 6.60 -0.57
N ARG A 283 6.91 5.62 0.02
CA ARG A 283 7.15 4.32 -0.58
C ARG A 283 5.86 3.50 -0.76
N VAL A 284 4.93 3.60 0.18
CA VAL A 284 3.68 2.83 0.21
C VAL A 284 2.57 3.50 -0.62
N LEU A 285 2.43 4.83 -0.52
CA LEU A 285 1.30 5.60 -1.07
C LEU A 285 1.69 6.46 -2.30
N GLY A 286 2.98 6.51 -2.63
CA GLY A 286 3.56 7.42 -3.61
C GLY A 286 3.82 8.82 -3.03
N GLY A 287 4.34 9.74 -3.87
CA GLY A 287 4.80 11.08 -3.45
C GLY A 287 3.92 11.80 -2.43
N VAL A 288 4.47 12.07 -1.25
CA VAL A 288 3.82 12.83 -0.17
C VAL A 288 3.81 14.32 -0.51
N TRP A 289 2.91 15.08 0.11
CA TRP A 289 2.77 16.50 -0.19
C TRP A 289 2.49 17.33 1.06
N SER A 290 2.73 18.63 0.96
CA SER A 290 2.31 19.63 1.94
C SER A 290 2.04 20.95 1.22
N SER A 291 1.37 21.88 1.90
CA SER A 291 1.26 23.27 1.45
C SER A 291 2.37 24.12 2.08
N ALA A 292 2.88 25.11 1.34
CA ALA A 292 3.86 26.07 1.82
C ALA A 292 3.56 27.48 1.28
N ILE A 293 3.99 28.51 2.02
CA ILE A 293 3.82 29.91 1.63
C ILE A 293 5.00 30.36 0.77
N SER A 294 4.72 30.71 -0.49
CA SER A 294 5.71 31.29 -1.40
C SER A 294 6.07 32.70 -0.94
N GLN A 295 7.36 32.95 -0.72
CA GLN A 295 7.88 34.27 -0.37
C GLN A 295 7.87 35.24 -1.55
N THR A 296 7.90 34.72 -2.78
CA THR A 296 7.86 35.54 -4.00
C THR A 296 6.45 36.07 -4.29
N THR A 297 5.41 35.28 -3.99
CA THR A 297 4.03 35.60 -4.38
C THR A 297 3.11 35.85 -3.18
N GLY A 298 3.54 35.54 -1.96
CA GLY A 298 2.70 35.59 -0.75
C GLY A 298 1.58 34.54 -0.73
N THR A 299 1.51 33.65 -1.73
CA THR A 299 0.42 32.69 -1.88
C THR A 299 0.80 31.29 -1.42
N GLU A 300 -0.19 30.57 -0.91
CA GLU A 300 -0.09 29.15 -0.64
C GLU A 300 0.10 28.38 -1.95
N LYS A 301 1.07 27.46 -1.95
CA LYS A 301 1.28 26.51 -3.04
C LYS A 301 1.40 25.10 -2.49
N ARG A 302 0.82 24.13 -3.20
CA ARG A 302 1.09 22.72 -2.91
C ARG A 302 2.48 22.33 -3.38
N VAL A 303 3.25 21.70 -2.50
CA VAL A 303 4.57 21.15 -2.78
C VAL A 303 4.53 19.64 -2.54
N LYS A 304 4.79 18.87 -3.59
CA LYS A 304 4.92 17.41 -3.52
C LYS A 304 6.40 17.05 -3.41
N LEU A 305 6.76 16.22 -2.44
CA LEU A 305 8.11 15.70 -2.28
C LEU A 305 8.28 14.48 -3.19
N GLY A 306 9.26 14.54 -4.09
CA GLY A 306 9.46 13.59 -5.19
C GLY A 306 10.19 12.32 -4.74
N ARG A 307 11.48 12.42 -4.38
CA ARG A 307 12.25 11.37 -3.70
C ARG A 307 12.63 11.80 -2.28
N VAL A 308 12.28 10.96 -1.31
CA VAL A 308 12.50 11.20 0.12
C VAL A 308 13.18 9.97 0.72
N ASP A 309 14.23 10.21 1.49
CA ASP A 309 14.99 9.20 2.21
C ASP A 309 15.10 9.60 3.70
N SER A 310 15.10 8.62 4.59
CA SER A 310 15.33 8.81 6.03
C SER A 310 16.77 8.45 6.35
N VAL A 311 17.58 9.42 6.80
CA VAL A 311 19.03 9.25 7.00
C VAL A 311 19.37 9.33 8.48
N PRO A 312 20.21 8.44 9.04
CA PRO A 312 20.66 8.53 10.43
C PRO A 312 21.25 9.90 10.76
N LEU A 313 20.85 10.46 11.91
CA LEU A 313 21.38 11.74 12.39
C LEU A 313 22.89 11.63 12.70
N GLU A 314 23.36 10.45 13.09
CA GLU A 314 24.79 10.17 13.34
C GLU A 314 25.66 10.32 12.08
N ASP A 315 25.09 10.16 10.89
CA ASP A 315 25.77 10.34 9.62
C ASP A 315 25.78 11.81 9.15
N MET A 316 25.11 12.71 9.87
CA MET A 316 24.97 14.11 9.46
C MET A 316 26.18 14.97 9.86
N PRO A 317 26.46 16.06 9.12
CA PRO A 317 27.43 17.07 9.53
C PRO A 317 27.17 17.62 10.94
N GLU A 318 28.24 17.99 11.65
CA GLU A 318 28.16 18.37 13.07
C GLU A 318 27.21 19.55 13.33
N HIS A 319 27.17 20.53 12.44
CA HIS A 319 26.24 21.67 12.56
C HIS A 319 24.76 21.24 12.53
N ILE A 320 24.40 20.20 11.76
CA ILE A 320 23.03 19.65 11.71
C ILE A 320 22.73 18.84 12.97
N LYS A 321 23.71 18.08 13.49
CA LYS A 321 23.59 17.36 14.76
C LYS A 321 23.36 18.32 15.93
N GLN A 322 24.14 19.40 16.01
CA GLN A 322 23.99 20.45 17.01
C GLN A 322 22.63 21.13 16.91
N PHE A 323 22.18 21.48 15.70
CA PHE A 323 20.84 22.04 15.48
C PHE A 323 19.73 21.10 15.95
N ASN A 324 19.80 19.80 15.62
CA ASN A 324 18.80 18.81 16.06
C ASN A 324 18.77 18.66 17.58
N ARG A 325 19.94 18.67 18.25
CA ARG A 325 20.02 18.60 19.72
C ARG A 325 19.26 19.75 20.37
N ARG A 326 19.52 20.98 19.92
CA ARG A 326 18.82 22.20 20.39
C ARG A 326 17.33 22.16 20.10
N LEU A 327 16.94 21.72 18.91
CA LEU A 327 15.54 21.60 18.51
C LEU A 327 14.76 20.65 19.45
N ARG A 328 15.40 19.57 19.91
CA ARG A 328 14.81 18.63 20.87
C ARG A 328 14.74 19.21 22.28
N GLU A 329 15.78 19.90 22.73
CA GLU A 329 15.81 20.58 24.03
C GLU A 329 14.72 21.66 24.11
N TYR A 330 14.58 22.48 23.07
CA TYR A 330 13.60 23.57 23.03
C TYR A 330 12.15 23.06 23.16
N ARG A 331 11.87 21.90 22.55
CA ARG A 331 10.54 21.29 22.66
C ARG A 331 10.26 20.70 24.05
N LYS A 332 11.28 20.25 24.79
CA LYS A 332 11.10 19.68 26.14
C LYS A 332 10.80 20.75 27.17
N ASP A 333 11.55 21.85 27.19
CA ASP A 333 11.42 22.86 28.25
C ASP A 333 10.50 24.04 27.88
N ARG A 334 10.14 24.22 26.60
CA ARG A 334 9.44 25.42 26.07
C ARG A 334 10.08 26.77 26.45
N THR A 335 11.28 26.72 27.04
CA THR A 335 12.14 27.80 27.49
C THR A 335 13.56 27.29 27.31
N ILE A 336 14.34 27.88 26.42
CA ILE A 336 15.80 27.75 26.50
C ILE A 336 16.32 29.15 26.72
N ALA A 337 17.23 29.27 27.68
CA ALA A 337 17.91 30.50 28.07
C ALA A 337 18.58 31.17 26.86
N ASP A 338 18.52 32.49 26.84
CA ASP A 338 19.10 33.40 25.84
C ASP A 338 20.64 33.30 25.70
N ASP A 339 21.34 32.43 26.46
CA ASP A 339 22.80 32.48 26.61
C ASP A 339 23.60 31.41 25.84
N ALA A 340 22.95 30.54 25.07
CA ALA A 340 23.63 29.48 24.29
C ALA A 340 23.73 29.79 22.78
N SER A 341 23.98 31.06 22.43
CA SER A 341 24.33 31.46 21.06
C SER A 341 25.72 30.91 20.70
N PRO A 342 25.89 30.06 19.67
CA PRO A 342 27.20 29.89 19.08
C PRO A 342 27.54 31.17 18.31
N GLU A 343 28.77 31.65 18.45
CA GLU A 343 29.32 32.88 17.85
C GLU A 343 29.24 32.95 16.30
N ASP A 344 28.63 31.97 15.62
CA ASP A 344 28.57 31.81 14.17
C ASP A 344 27.14 31.59 13.65
N ASP A 345 26.24 32.56 13.88
CA ASP A 345 24.90 32.61 13.29
C ASP A 345 24.97 32.79 11.75
N LYS A 346 25.21 31.69 11.03
CA LYS A 346 24.71 31.56 9.67
C LYS A 346 23.20 31.36 9.76
N LYS A 347 22.47 32.47 9.73
CA LYS A 347 21.07 32.59 9.28
C LYS A 347 20.49 31.29 8.70
N VAL A 348 19.79 30.53 9.53
CA VAL A 348 19.28 29.20 9.16
C VAL A 348 18.09 29.37 8.21
N LYS A 349 18.16 28.75 7.03
CA LYS A 349 17.07 28.78 6.06
C LYS A 349 15.92 27.91 6.57
N SER A 350 14.70 28.42 6.44
CA SER A 350 13.48 27.75 6.89
C SER A 350 12.36 27.88 5.89
N VAL A 351 11.32 27.05 6.02
CA VAL A 351 10.12 27.07 5.19
C VAL A 351 8.89 27.09 6.08
N ASN A 352 7.94 27.95 5.73
CA ASN A 352 6.64 28.05 6.38
C ASN A 352 5.66 27.06 5.75
N TRP A 353 5.58 25.87 6.35
CA TRP A 353 4.64 24.82 5.94
C TRP A 353 3.27 25.06 6.57
N ILE A 354 2.21 24.76 5.83
CA ILE A 354 0.85 24.88 6.31
C ILE A 354 0.35 23.49 6.73
N GLN A 355 -0.07 23.38 7.98
CA GLN A 355 -0.63 22.18 8.58
C GLN A 355 -2.08 22.46 8.98
N GLY A 356 -3.05 21.72 8.45
CA GLY A 356 -4.43 21.82 8.93
C GLY A 356 -4.63 20.98 10.18
N THR A 357 -5.49 21.47 11.06
CA THR A 357 -5.97 20.78 12.25
C THR A 357 -7.32 20.12 11.93
N GLN A 358 -7.73 19.16 12.78
CA GLN A 358 -9.00 18.44 12.62
C GLN A 358 -10.22 19.37 12.68
N ASP A 359 -10.09 20.55 13.28
CA ASP A 359 -11.15 21.54 13.43
C ASP A 359 -11.29 22.51 12.24
N GLY A 360 -10.55 22.25 11.15
CA GLY A 360 -10.53 23.13 9.97
C GLY A 360 -9.71 24.41 10.13
N CYS A 361 -9.01 24.58 11.26
CA CYS A 361 -8.00 25.61 11.44
C CYS A 361 -6.68 25.19 10.78
N TRP A 362 -5.81 26.17 10.50
CA TRP A 362 -4.49 25.91 9.91
C TRP A 362 -3.42 26.56 10.79
N LYS A 363 -2.29 25.89 10.93
CA LYS A 363 -1.11 26.39 11.63
C LYS A 363 0.04 26.48 10.65
N VAL A 364 0.76 27.59 10.69
CA VAL A 364 2.04 27.71 9.99
C VAL A 364 3.12 27.07 10.87
N LEU A 365 3.82 26.09 10.32
CA LEU A 365 4.95 25.41 10.95
C LEU A 365 6.22 25.80 10.20
N GLN A 366 7.05 26.62 10.84
CA GLN A 366 8.38 26.92 10.35
C GLN A 366 9.27 25.68 10.57
N ARG A 367 9.91 25.21 9.50
CA ARG A 367 10.86 24.09 9.55
C ARG A 367 12.16 24.49 8.88
N ALA A 368 13.26 24.27 9.58
CA ALA A 368 14.60 24.51 9.06
C ALA A 368 14.93 23.47 7.99
N PHE A 369 15.75 23.86 7.03
CA PHE A 369 16.35 22.93 6.09
C PHE A 369 17.79 23.33 5.80
N PHE A 370 18.59 22.32 5.44
CA PHE A 370 19.99 22.46 5.08
C PHE A 370 20.18 21.95 3.65
N GLU A 371 21.07 22.58 2.89
CA GLU A 371 21.44 22.05 1.57
C GLU A 371 22.38 20.86 1.77
N HIS A 372 22.10 19.75 1.09
CA HIS A 372 23.00 18.58 1.12
C HIS A 372 24.24 18.86 0.26
N GLU A 373 25.35 18.18 0.57
CA GLU A 373 26.62 18.28 -0.16
C GLU A 373 26.52 17.92 -1.66
N ASP A 374 25.42 17.30 -2.08
CA ASP A 374 25.18 16.94 -3.49
C ASP A 374 24.70 18.14 -4.33
N GLY A 375 24.45 19.30 -3.68
CA GLY A 375 23.95 20.53 -4.30
C GLY A 375 22.55 20.44 -4.88
N ARG A 376 21.83 19.34 -4.64
CA ARG A 376 20.52 19.03 -5.25
C ARG A 376 19.45 18.73 -4.22
N SER A 377 19.81 18.04 -3.16
CA SER A 377 18.93 17.61 -2.08
C SER A 377 18.94 18.62 -0.93
N ILE A 378 17.86 18.59 -0.14
CA ILE A 378 17.82 19.27 1.16
C ILE A 378 17.64 18.25 2.28
N LEU A 379 18.07 18.64 3.47
CA LEU A 379 17.94 17.91 4.72
C LEU A 379 16.99 18.69 5.64
N ILE A 380 15.92 18.04 6.10
CA ILE A 380 14.94 18.62 7.01
C ILE A 380 15.03 17.87 8.34
N PRO A 381 15.66 18.48 9.37
CA PRO A 381 15.59 18.00 10.74
C PRO A 381 14.15 17.89 11.23
N LEU A 382 13.80 16.74 11.79
CA LEU A 382 12.51 16.52 12.43
C LEU A 382 12.73 16.29 13.91
N VAL A 383 11.78 16.78 14.71
CA VAL A 383 11.93 16.76 16.17
C VAL A 383 11.79 15.35 16.74
N GLU A 384 11.00 14.51 16.07
CA GLU A 384 10.75 13.11 16.45
C GLU A 384 11.74 12.18 15.74
N GLY A 385 12.34 11.27 16.51
CA GLY A 385 13.26 10.25 16.00
C GLY A 385 14.71 10.74 15.83
N ASP A 386 15.61 9.81 15.54
CA ASP A 386 17.06 9.96 15.38
C ASP A 386 17.52 10.05 13.92
N LYS A 387 16.61 10.46 13.03
CA LYS A 387 16.85 10.55 11.60
C LYS A 387 16.43 11.90 11.04
N VAL A 388 17.11 12.28 9.96
CA VAL A 388 16.85 13.49 9.18
C VAL A 388 16.16 13.12 7.87
N LEU A 389 15.18 13.92 7.47
CA LEU A 389 14.48 13.73 6.21
C LEU A 389 15.30 14.32 5.07
N LYS A 390 15.84 13.48 4.18
CA LYS A 390 16.49 13.93 2.95
C LYS A 390 15.46 14.00 1.83
N VAL A 391 15.38 15.13 1.14
CA VAL A 391 14.49 15.33 -0.01
C VAL A 391 15.32 15.70 -1.23
N SER A 392 15.29 14.90 -2.29
CA SER A 392 16.10 15.14 -3.49
C SER A 392 15.38 15.95 -4.57
N THR A 393 14.08 15.74 -4.72
CA THR A 393 13.28 16.43 -5.74
C THR A 393 11.95 16.92 -5.19
N MET A 394 11.40 17.96 -5.80
CA MET A 394 10.10 18.52 -5.44
C MET A 394 9.34 18.95 -6.69
N ILE A 395 8.01 18.88 -6.62
CA ILE A 395 7.10 19.43 -7.61
C ILE A 395 6.24 20.48 -6.91
N VAL A 396 6.45 21.75 -7.28
CA VAL A 396 5.61 22.86 -6.84
C VAL A 396 4.43 22.96 -7.79
N GLU A 397 3.25 23.25 -7.26
CA GLU A 397 2.04 23.46 -8.04
C GLU A 397 2.26 24.45 -9.20
N GLY A 398 1.88 24.02 -10.41
CA GLY A 398 2.08 24.80 -11.63
C GLY A 398 3.48 24.67 -12.26
N SER A 399 4.37 23.83 -11.70
CA SER A 399 5.74 23.64 -12.20
C SER A 399 6.07 22.17 -12.50
N ALA A 400 7.12 21.96 -13.30
CA ALA A 400 7.74 20.66 -13.50
C ALA A 400 8.57 20.25 -12.26
N GLU A 401 8.94 18.96 -12.18
CA GLU A 401 9.84 18.47 -11.14
C GLU A 401 11.21 19.16 -11.23
N ARG A 402 11.75 19.54 -10.07
CA ARG A 402 13.06 20.19 -9.92
C ARG A 402 13.82 19.58 -8.75
N THR A 403 15.12 19.88 -8.67
CA THR A 403 15.92 19.58 -7.47
C THR A 403 15.31 20.30 -6.26
N ALA A 404 15.38 19.66 -5.09
CA ALA A 404 14.81 20.23 -3.88
C ALA A 404 15.43 21.60 -3.55
N VAL A 405 16.75 21.75 -3.71
CA VAL A 405 17.45 23.04 -3.52
C VAL A 405 16.90 24.13 -4.43
N SER A 406 16.61 23.82 -5.70
CA SER A 406 16.06 24.81 -6.64
C SER A 406 14.60 25.16 -6.34
N ALA A 407 13.78 24.14 -6.07
CA ALA A 407 12.36 24.28 -5.82
C ALA A 407 12.04 25.04 -4.52
N ILE A 408 12.86 24.85 -3.48
CA ILE A 408 12.59 25.41 -2.15
C ILE A 408 12.96 26.90 -2.03
N LYS A 409 13.78 27.44 -2.94
CA LYS A 409 14.27 28.83 -2.88
C LYS A 409 13.16 29.87 -2.78
N SER A 410 12.06 29.71 -3.53
CA SER A 410 10.93 30.64 -3.49
C SER A 410 10.10 30.55 -2.21
N PHE A 411 10.38 29.57 -1.35
CA PHE A 411 9.71 29.35 -0.06
C PHE A 411 10.63 29.61 1.14
N ALA A 412 11.92 29.81 0.88
CA ALA A 412 12.93 29.94 1.93
C ALA A 412 12.81 31.30 2.62
N VAL A 413 12.65 31.26 3.93
CA VAL A 413 12.73 32.40 4.83
C VAL A 413 14.07 32.33 5.56
N VAL A 414 14.73 33.47 5.65
CA VAL A 414 16.00 33.63 6.36
C VAL A 414 15.72 34.54 7.55
N GLY A 415 15.88 34.03 8.77
CA GLY A 415 15.61 34.79 9.99
C GLY A 415 16.59 34.43 11.10
N ASP A 416 16.68 35.31 12.09
CA ASP A 416 17.55 35.16 13.26
C ASP A 416 16.88 34.32 14.36
N ASP A 417 15.53 34.24 14.37
CA ASP A 417 14.76 33.45 15.33
C ASP A 417 13.98 32.31 14.66
N TYR A 418 14.22 31.07 15.11
CA TYR A 418 13.38 29.91 14.78
C TYR A 418 12.07 30.00 15.56
N ASN A 419 11.04 30.62 14.97
CA ASN A 419 9.79 30.88 15.67
C ASN A 419 8.79 29.74 15.44
N ASN A 420 8.26 29.14 16.52
CA ASN A 420 7.47 27.90 16.46
C ASN A 420 5.99 28.12 16.06
N GLY A 421 5.79 28.94 15.02
CA GLY A 421 4.54 29.10 14.27
C GLY A 421 3.65 30.25 14.71
N PHE A 422 3.23 31.08 13.75
CA PHE A 422 2.05 31.94 13.90
C PHE A 422 0.78 31.10 13.77
N THR A 423 -0.17 31.28 14.68
CA THR A 423 -1.54 30.80 14.57
C THR A 423 -2.41 31.93 14.01
N GLY A 424 -2.98 31.76 12.83
CA GLY A 424 -3.89 32.75 12.23
C GLY A 424 -5.19 32.08 11.78
N ARG A 425 -6.33 32.76 11.98
CA ARG A 425 -7.61 32.36 11.37
C ARG A 425 -7.65 32.86 9.93
N ARG A 426 -8.34 32.14 9.05
CA ARG A 426 -8.50 32.48 7.62
C ARG A 426 -9.10 33.89 7.37
N SER A 427 -9.67 34.52 8.40
CA SER A 427 -10.21 35.88 8.39
C SER A 427 -9.16 37.00 8.42
N GLU A 428 -7.88 36.71 8.66
CA GLU A 428 -6.82 37.72 8.79
C GLU A 428 -5.90 37.84 7.57
N PHE A 429 -6.05 36.95 6.58
CA PHE A 429 -5.41 37.10 5.28
C PHE A 429 -6.48 37.51 4.26
N THR A 430 -6.51 38.81 3.95
CA THR A 430 -7.23 39.34 2.80
C THR A 430 -6.65 38.72 1.53
N LEU A 431 -7.22 37.60 1.09
CA LEU A 431 -6.98 37.06 -0.25
C LEU A 431 -7.58 38.06 -1.24
N VAL A 432 -6.72 38.74 -1.99
CA VAL A 432 -7.16 39.39 -3.24
C VAL A 432 -7.67 38.26 -4.16
N PRO A 433 -8.94 38.33 -4.62
CA PRO A 433 -9.62 37.20 -5.22
C PRO A 433 -9.21 36.99 -6.68
N PHE A 434 -9.05 35.72 -7.09
CA PHE A 434 -9.40 35.22 -8.43
C PHE A 434 -9.80 33.74 -8.32
#